data_AF-A0A1F6JSX7-F1
#
_entry.id   AF-A0A1F6JSX7-F1
#
_cell.length_a   1.000
_cell.length_b   1.000
_cell.length_c   1.000
_cell.angle_alpha   90.00
_cell.angle_beta   90.00
_cell.angle_gamma   90.00
#
_symmetry.space_group_name_H-M   'P 1'
#
loop_
_entity.id
_entity.type
_entity.pdbx_description
1 polymer ?
#
loop_
_entity_poly.entity_id
_entity_poly.type
_entity_poly.pdbx_seq_one_letter_code
_entity_poly.pdbx_strand_id
1 'polypeptide(L)'
;MSKKRCIILIDGSNFYFKLKDLKLHNLLNFDFTAFATKLAKDQEITHATYYVGKIRTDGTKHTQKLFSSQRKLLAHLKKHAFVYSLGYLMKSDGKIHEKGVDGGKSKPARFIY
;
A
#
# COMPACT_ATOMS: atom_id res chain seq x y z
N MET A 1 20.47 28.10 6.91
CA MET A 1 20.66 26.62 6.96
C MET A 1 19.70 25.97 5.98
N SER A 2 20.15 24.97 5.23
CA SER A 2 19.28 24.17 4.34
C SER A 2 18.35 23.28 5.18
N LYS A 3 17.06 23.23 4.83
CA LYS A 3 16.08 22.37 5.51
C LYS A 3 16.42 20.91 5.18
N LYS A 4 16.50 20.05 6.20
CA LYS A 4 16.75 18.61 6.00
C LYS A 4 15.62 18.03 5.15
N ARG A 5 15.97 17.18 4.20
CA ARG A 5 15.06 16.59 3.20
C ARG A 5 14.84 15.12 3.53
N CYS A 6 13.61 14.65 3.38
CA CYS A 6 13.24 13.25 3.58
C CYS A 6 12.37 12.72 2.44
N ILE A 7 12.44 11.41 2.25
CA ILE A 7 11.51 10.65 1.42
C ILE A 7 10.70 9.71 2.31
N ILE A 8 9.45 9.46 1.93
CA ILE A 8 8.55 8.54 2.63
C ILE A 8 8.22 7.40 1.69
N LEU A 9 8.51 6.17 2.11
CA LEU A 9 8.24 4.95 1.35
C LEU A 9 7.37 4.04 2.22
N ILE A 10 6.14 3.76 1.78
CA ILE A 10 5.17 2.96 2.53
C ILE A 10 4.93 1.63 1.80
N ASP A 11 5.20 0.51 2.47
CA ASP A 11 4.69 -0.80 2.07
C ASP A 11 3.21 -0.88 2.42
N GLY A 12 2.35 -0.85 1.41
CA GLY A 12 0.91 -0.77 1.59
C GLY A 12 0.28 -2.01 2.22
N SER A 13 0.89 -3.19 2.08
CA SER A 13 0.34 -4.40 2.69
C SER A 13 0.61 -4.40 4.20
N ASN A 14 1.87 -4.17 4.58
CA ASN A 14 2.25 -4.05 5.99
C ASN A 14 1.52 -2.89 6.68
N PHE A 15 1.43 -1.74 6.01
CA PHE A 15 0.70 -0.59 6.52
C PHE A 15 -0.78 -0.91 6.77
N TYR A 16 -1.46 -1.52 5.78
CA TYR A 16 -2.86 -1.92 5.94
C TYR A 16 -3.08 -2.88 7.11
N PHE A 17 -2.25 -3.94 7.23
CA PHE A 17 -2.38 -4.88 8.33
C PHE A 17 -2.18 -4.20 9.69
N LYS A 18 -1.21 -3.29 9.80
CA LYS A 18 -1.02 -2.51 11.03
C LYS A 18 -2.19 -1.59 11.34
N LEU A 19 -2.75 -0.91 10.35
CA LEU A 19 -3.96 -0.10 10.57
C LEU A 19 -5.15 -0.96 11.01
N LYS A 20 -5.29 -2.16 10.44
CA LYS A 20 -6.32 -3.11 10.83
C LYS A 20 -6.15 -3.58 12.29
N ASP A 21 -4.93 -3.90 12.71
CA ASP A 21 -4.63 -4.25 14.11
C ASP A 21 -5.01 -3.12 15.07
N LEU A 22 -4.79 -1.87 14.64
CA LEU A 22 -5.17 -0.65 15.36
C LEU A 22 -6.66 -0.28 15.24
N LYS A 23 -7.48 -1.13 14.62
CA LYS A 23 -8.91 -0.90 14.35
C LYS A 23 -9.22 0.32 13.47
N LEU A 24 -8.24 0.77 12.68
CA LEU A 24 -8.35 1.84 11.69
C LEU A 24 -8.67 1.24 10.32
N HIS A 25 -9.90 0.77 10.15
CA HIS A 25 -10.25 -0.08 9.01
C HIS A 25 -10.45 0.69 7.69
N ASN A 26 -10.68 2.01 7.74
CA ASN A 26 -11.03 2.78 6.55
C ASN A 26 -9.85 3.62 6.03
N LEU A 27 -9.08 3.02 5.12
CA LEU A 27 -7.99 3.70 4.40
C LEU A 27 -8.47 4.93 3.60
N LEU A 28 -9.73 4.96 3.13
CA LEU A 28 -10.26 6.12 2.38
C LEU A 28 -10.54 7.32 3.27
N ASN A 29 -10.58 7.12 4.59
CA ASN A 29 -10.69 8.20 5.58
C ASN A 29 -9.35 8.48 6.26
N PHE A 30 -8.31 7.73 5.93
CA PHE A 30 -7.00 7.92 6.53
C PHE A 30 -6.36 9.19 5.96
N ASP A 31 -5.96 10.11 6.84
CA ASP A 31 -5.28 11.34 6.44
C ASP A 31 -3.78 11.08 6.22
N PHE A 32 -3.44 10.77 4.98
CA PHE A 32 -2.05 10.51 4.58
C PHE A 32 -1.17 11.76 4.66
N THR A 33 -1.75 12.95 4.50
CA THR A 33 -1.00 14.22 4.61
C THR A 33 -0.60 14.46 6.05
N ALA A 34 -1.56 14.42 6.98
CA ALA A 34 -1.27 14.59 8.40
C ALA A 34 -0.30 13.52 8.92
N PHE A 35 -0.46 12.27 8.48
CA PHE A 35 0.46 11.19 8.80
C PHE A 35 1.88 11.46 8.31
N ALA A 36 2.04 11.86 7.04
CA ALA A 36 3.34 12.15 6.44
C ALA A 36 4.03 13.34 7.11
N THR A 37 3.29 14.42 7.37
CA THR A 37 3.80 15.60 8.09
C THR A 37 4.25 15.23 9.50
N LYS A 38 3.48 14.39 10.22
CA LYS A 38 3.86 13.93 11.56
C LYS A 38 5.12 13.07 11.54
N LEU A 39 5.32 12.24 10.51
CA LEU A 39 6.51 11.40 10.35
C LEU A 39 7.76 12.25 10.02
N ALA A 40 7.60 13.23 9.13
CA ALA A 40 8.70 14.07 8.66
C ALA A 40 9.16 15.12 9.68
N LYS A 41 8.31 15.46 10.67
CA LYS A 41 8.55 16.51 11.67
C LYS A 41 8.92 17.84 10.98
N ASP A 42 10.13 18.30 11.17
CA ASP A 42 10.72 19.54 10.66
C ASP A 42 11.42 19.36 9.30
N GLN A 43 11.45 18.15 8.74
CA GLN A 43 12.05 17.87 7.44
C GLN A 43 11.10 18.22 6.27
N GLU A 44 11.69 18.65 5.16
CA GLU A 44 10.97 18.81 3.89
C GLU A 44 10.71 17.43 3.27
N ILE A 45 9.45 17.10 3.00
CA ILE A 45 9.08 15.87 2.28
C ILE A 45 9.28 16.14 0.79
N THR A 46 10.27 15.50 0.20
CA THR A 46 10.59 15.67 -1.22
C THR A 46 9.89 14.65 -2.10
N HIS A 47 9.54 13.50 -1.52
CA HIS A 47 8.85 12.43 -2.19
C HIS A 47 8.09 11.55 -1.19
N ALA A 48 6.90 11.08 -1.59
CA ALA A 48 6.10 10.14 -0.81
C ALA A 48 5.49 9.08 -1.74
N THR A 49 5.84 7.82 -1.52
CA THR A 49 5.44 6.70 -2.38
C THR A 49 4.75 5.60 -1.59
N TYR A 50 3.60 5.17 -2.08
CA TYR A 50 2.84 4.04 -1.56
C TYR A 50 2.94 2.83 -2.50
N TYR A 51 3.53 1.74 -2.03
CA TYR A 51 3.68 0.51 -2.80
C TYR A 51 2.49 -0.41 -2.58
N VAL A 52 1.83 -0.83 -3.65
CA VAL A 52 0.62 -1.65 -3.56
C VAL A 52 0.54 -2.66 -4.70
N GLY A 53 0.05 -3.87 -4.39
CA GLY A 53 -0.13 -4.93 -5.39
C GLY A 53 -1.22 -4.59 -6.40
N LYS A 54 -0.99 -4.83 -7.69
CA LYS A 54 -2.00 -4.63 -8.73
C LYS A 54 -3.13 -5.66 -8.62
N ILE A 55 -4.38 -5.20 -8.52
CA ILE A 55 -5.55 -6.09 -8.62
C ILE A 55 -5.84 -6.37 -10.09
N ARG A 56 -6.01 -7.65 -10.41
CA ARG A 56 -6.50 -8.12 -11.70
C ARG A 56 -7.95 -8.56 -11.55
N THR A 57 -8.77 -8.26 -12.55
CA THR A 57 -10.17 -8.69 -12.59
C THR A 57 -10.27 -10.00 -13.37
N ASP A 58 -11.04 -10.95 -12.83
CA ASP A 58 -11.42 -12.21 -13.49
C ASP A 58 -12.85 -12.16 -14.07
N GLY A 59 -13.45 -10.97 -14.10
CA GLY A 59 -14.84 -10.76 -14.52
C GLY A 59 -15.87 -10.97 -13.41
N THR A 60 -15.51 -11.55 -12.27
CA THR A 60 -16.45 -11.76 -11.16
C THR A 60 -16.80 -10.46 -10.43
N LYS A 61 -18.00 -10.40 -9.84
CA LYS A 61 -18.43 -9.26 -9.01
C LYS A 61 -17.44 -8.96 -7.88
N HIS A 62 -16.82 -10.01 -7.32
CA HIS A 62 -15.85 -9.87 -6.24
C HIS A 62 -14.58 -9.13 -6.69
N THR A 63 -13.94 -9.57 -7.78
CA THR A 63 -12.71 -8.90 -8.25
C THR A 63 -12.97 -7.51 -8.80
N GLN A 64 -14.16 -7.26 -9.39
CA GLN A 64 -14.59 -5.92 -9.77
C GLN A 64 -14.73 -4.98 -8.57
N LYS A 65 -15.30 -5.46 -7.45
CA LYS A 65 -15.41 -4.67 -6.21
C LYS A 65 -14.03 -4.32 -5.64
N LEU A 66 -13.11 -5.29 -5.62
CA LEU A 66 -11.74 -5.06 -5.18
C LEU A 66 -11.02 -4.05 -6.06
N PHE A 67 -11.15 -4.18 -7.38
CA PHE A 67 -10.56 -3.25 -8.34
C PHE A 67 -11.11 -1.82 -8.17
N SER A 68 -12.42 -1.67 -8.00
CA SER A 68 -13.06 -0.38 -7.71
C SER A 68 -12.54 0.24 -6.41
N SER A 69 -12.38 -0.58 -5.35
CA SER A 69 -11.86 -0.13 -4.06
C SER A 69 -10.40 0.30 -4.15
N GLN A 70 -9.56 -0.43 -4.89
CA GLN A 70 -8.19 -0.02 -5.19
C GLN A 70 -8.16 1.32 -5.94
N ARG A 71 -8.99 1.50 -6.98
CA ARG A 71 -9.05 2.79 -7.70
C ARG A 71 -9.39 3.95 -6.76
N LYS A 72 -10.30 3.75 -5.80
CA LYS A 72 -10.64 4.75 -4.78
C LYS A 72 -9.43 5.07 -3.88
N LEU A 73 -8.72 4.05 -3.42
CA LEU A 73 -7.49 4.24 -2.63
C LEU A 73 -6.42 5.01 -3.41
N LEU A 74 -6.18 4.64 -4.67
CA LEU A 74 -5.20 5.32 -5.52
C LEU A 74 -5.57 6.79 -5.75
N ALA A 75 -6.86 7.10 -5.94
CA ALA A 75 -7.34 8.47 -6.03
C ALA A 75 -7.16 9.23 -4.71
N HIS A 76 -7.41 8.57 -3.58
CA HIS A 76 -7.22 9.14 -2.25
C HIS A 76 -5.75 9.47 -1.97
N LEU A 77 -4.82 8.56 -2.27
CA LEU A 77 -3.38 8.78 -2.16
C LEU A 77 -2.93 10.01 -2.97
N LYS A 78 -3.40 10.15 -4.21
CA LYS A 78 -3.09 11.32 -5.05
C LYS A 78 -3.55 12.63 -4.42
N LYS A 79 -4.74 12.66 -3.81
CA LYS A 79 -5.25 13.87 -3.10
C LYS A 79 -4.33 14.29 -1.95
N HIS A 80 -3.60 13.34 -1.36
CA HIS A 80 -2.64 13.56 -0.29
C HIS A 80 -1.19 13.71 -0.75
N ALA A 81 -0.96 13.97 -2.05
CA ALA A 81 0.36 14.12 -2.66
C ALA A 81 1.26 12.87 -2.56
N PHE A 82 0.68 11.68 -2.38
CA PHE A 82 1.40 10.43 -2.53
C PHE A 82 1.40 9.98 -4.00
N VAL A 83 2.58 9.62 -4.49
CA VAL A 83 2.73 8.77 -5.66
C VAL A 83 2.43 7.33 -5.23
N TYR A 84 1.97 6.50 -6.16
CA TYR A 84 1.85 5.06 -5.92
C TYR A 84 2.62 4.26 -6.96
N SER A 85 3.11 3.11 -6.53
CA SER A 85 3.71 2.11 -7.41
C SER A 85 2.91 0.83 -7.36
N LEU A 86 2.41 0.41 -8.53
CA LEU A 86 1.70 -0.85 -8.67
C LEU A 86 2.74 -1.98 -8.87
N GLY A 87 3.03 -2.71 -7.81
CA GLY A 87 3.94 -3.84 -7.85
C GLY A 87 3.29 -5.14 -8.33
N TYR A 88 4.09 -5.97 -9.00
CA TYR A 88 4.33 -7.34 -8.53
C TYR A 88 5.38 -7.18 -7.42
N LEU A 89 5.13 -7.66 -6.19
CA LEU A 89 6.07 -7.52 -5.07
C LEU A 89 7.48 -8.00 -5.47
N MET A 90 8.38 -7.08 -5.82
CA MET A 90 9.81 -7.36 -5.86
C MET A 90 10.29 -7.39 -4.41
N LYS A 91 10.48 -8.61 -3.90
CA LYS A 91 11.21 -8.85 -2.68
C LYS A 91 12.69 -8.58 -2.97
N SER A 92 13.27 -7.60 -2.30
CA SER A 92 14.72 -7.37 -2.31
C SER A 92 15.23 -7.58 -0.89
N ASP A 93 15.66 -8.82 -0.60
CA ASP A 93 16.64 -9.21 0.43
C ASP A 93 16.72 -10.74 0.56
N GLY A 94 16.88 -11.44 -0.57
CA GLY A 94 17.33 -12.84 -0.61
C GLY A 94 16.47 -13.91 0.07
N LYS A 95 15.34 -13.57 0.70
CA LYS A 95 14.38 -14.52 1.27
C LYS A 95 12.99 -14.30 0.72
N ILE A 96 12.86 -14.74 -0.52
CA ILE A 96 11.59 -15.11 -1.11
C ILE A 96 11.32 -16.56 -0.69
N HIS A 97 10.52 -16.79 0.35
CA HIS A 97 9.76 -18.04 0.38
C HIS A 97 8.74 -17.98 -0.76
N GLU A 98 9.11 -18.58 -1.88
CA GLU A 98 8.25 -19.00 -2.97
C GLU A 98 7.98 -20.49 -2.76
N LYS A 99 6.69 -20.83 -2.69
CA LYS A 99 6.13 -22.18 -2.88
C LYS A 99 6.68 -23.28 -1.95
N GLY A 100 5.84 -23.72 -1.01
CA GLY A 100 5.91 -25.10 -0.55
C GLY A 100 5.77 -26.02 -1.77
N VAL A 101 6.83 -26.74 -2.08
CA VAL A 101 6.80 -27.95 -2.89
C VAL A 101 6.19 -29.00 -1.98
N ASP A 102 4.87 -29.13 -2.05
CA ASP A 102 4.13 -30.40 -2.06
C ASP A 102 2.63 -30.09 -2.05
N GLY A 103 1.92 -30.62 -3.05
CA GLY A 103 0.46 -30.80 -3.03
C GLY A 103 -0.43 -29.55 -2.96
N GLY A 104 -0.72 -28.97 -4.12
CA GLY A 104 -2.05 -28.43 -4.44
C GLY A 104 -2.78 -27.55 -3.41
N LYS A 105 -2.53 -26.23 -3.48
CA LYS A 105 -3.55 -25.14 -3.55
C LYS A 105 -2.84 -23.81 -3.25
N SER A 106 -2.59 -23.04 -4.31
CA SER A 106 -2.26 -21.61 -4.19
C SER A 106 -3.44 -20.91 -3.50
N LYS A 107 -3.25 -20.48 -2.26
CA LYS A 107 -4.21 -19.55 -1.64
C LYS A 107 -4.00 -18.18 -2.28
N PRO A 108 -5.04 -17.55 -2.84
CA PRO A 108 -4.90 -16.20 -3.38
C PRO A 108 -4.45 -15.27 -2.24
N ALA A 109 -3.48 -14.41 -2.52
CA ALA A 109 -3.20 -13.27 -1.66
C ALA A 109 -4.51 -12.51 -1.45
N ARG A 110 -5.04 -12.61 -0.23
CA ARG A 110 -6.27 -11.91 0.16
C ARG A 110 -5.92 -10.44 0.36
N PHE A 111 -5.89 -9.69 -0.74
CA PHE A 111 -6.02 -8.24 -0.69
C PHE A 111 -7.51 -7.94 -0.49
N ILE A 112 -7.92 -7.89 0.77
CA ILE A 112 -9.25 -7.41 1.15
C ILE A 112 -9.10 -5.91 1.36
N TYR A 113 -9.67 -5.11 0.45
CA TYR A 113 -9.95 -3.69 0.67
C TYR A 113 -11.37 -3.55 1.18
#